data_AF-A0A8T1X239-F1
#
_entry.id   AF-A0A8T1X239-F1
#
_cell.length_a   1.000
_cell.length_b   1.000
_cell.length_c   1.000
_cell.angle_alpha   90.00
_cell.angle_beta   90.00
_cell.angle_gamma   90.00
#
_symmetry.space_group_name_H-M   'P 1'
#
loop_
_entity.id
_entity.type
_entity.pdbx_description
1 polymer ?
#
loop_
_entity_poly.entity_id
_entity_poly.type
_entity_poly.pdbx_seq_one_letter_code
_entity_poly.pdbx_strand_id
1 'polypeptide(L)'
;MHLHKSLLYWGVVASSVFGTTAALTKGHDLSSVGLMETQQGANWLTSSGKNTTIESILGGGGMDSVRLRIWTSGDYDLDYTLALAKRFSSAGYKIYLDMHFSDTWADPSDQTIPSSWDDTSVDTLAVDLQAYVTSILKSFTDGGVELDILSLGNEITNGFLYPTGKIGNNDFSSFAKLWKAARQGVTDAVSAGTKQPKVMIHIDNGWKYKTVSWFFEGLFAEGTVSKDDVDVFGVSFYPYYSTEATIEALTSSLTQIANTYSKPIYVAETDWPTECSSVTLSADYAVSAEGQQQWVSAIVNVLESLPGGLDAGIFYWEPAYLTVAGLGSSCESALLFSVNWDDWPETYATALSSVNMFA
;
A
#
# COMPACT_ATOMS: atom_id res chain seq x y z
N MET A 1 -70.51 -34.89 -7.36
CA MET A 1 -70.03 -33.58 -6.87
C MET A 1 -68.79 -33.85 -6.03
N HIS A 2 -67.59 -33.53 -6.51
CA HIS A 2 -66.37 -33.19 -5.75
C HIS A 2 -65.17 -33.14 -6.72
N LEU A 3 -64.92 -31.94 -7.27
CA LEU A 3 -63.65 -31.61 -7.90
C LEU A 3 -62.56 -31.55 -6.81
N HIS A 4 -61.54 -32.39 -6.90
CA HIS A 4 -60.29 -32.17 -6.17
C HIS A 4 -59.44 -31.16 -6.95
N LYS A 5 -59.27 -29.97 -6.38
CA LYS A 5 -58.31 -28.96 -6.83
C LYS A 5 -56.96 -29.27 -6.20
N SER A 6 -55.99 -29.68 -7.01
CA SER A 6 -54.58 -29.75 -6.60
C SER A 6 -53.98 -28.34 -6.70
N LEU A 7 -53.68 -27.71 -5.56
CA LEU A 7 -52.86 -26.50 -5.50
C LEU A 7 -51.38 -26.90 -5.61
N LEU A 8 -50.72 -26.41 -6.67
CA LEU A 8 -49.27 -26.46 -6.81
C LEU A 8 -48.67 -25.27 -6.04
N TYR A 9 -48.02 -25.52 -4.91
CA TYR A 9 -47.21 -24.52 -4.21
C TYR A 9 -45.84 -24.42 -4.89
N TRP A 10 -45.58 -23.32 -5.57
CA TRP A 10 -44.24 -22.94 -6.00
C TRP A 10 -43.47 -22.38 -4.79
N GLY A 11 -42.59 -23.20 -4.22
CA GLY A 11 -41.61 -22.75 -3.23
C GLY A 11 -40.50 -21.98 -3.95
N VAL A 12 -40.46 -20.66 -3.78
CA VAL A 12 -39.29 -19.85 -4.15
C VAL A 12 -38.21 -20.12 -3.10
N VAL A 13 -37.20 -20.89 -3.46
CA VAL A 13 -35.97 -20.99 -2.66
C VAL A 13 -35.17 -19.72 -2.95
N ALA A 14 -35.24 -18.75 -2.03
CA ALA A 14 -34.31 -17.64 -2.02
C ALA A 14 -32.95 -18.18 -1.55
N SER A 15 -32.07 -18.51 -2.51
CA SER A 15 -30.67 -18.78 -2.21
C SER A 15 -30.00 -17.47 -1.82
N SER A 16 -29.86 -17.22 -0.51
CA SER A 16 -28.97 -16.20 0.00
C SER A 16 -27.54 -16.59 -0.35
N VAL A 17 -26.97 -15.95 -1.37
CA VAL A 17 -25.53 -15.97 -1.61
C VAL A 17 -24.89 -15.22 -0.45
N PHE A 18 -24.44 -15.93 0.57
CA PHE A 18 -23.50 -15.38 1.54
C PHE A 18 -22.19 -15.15 0.79
N GLY A 19 -21.98 -13.92 0.34
CA GLY A 19 -20.65 -13.50 -0.12
C GLY A 19 -19.70 -13.65 1.06
N THR A 20 -18.73 -14.54 0.94
CA THR A 20 -17.60 -14.58 1.88
C THR A 20 -16.82 -13.29 1.69
N THR A 21 -16.93 -12.36 2.63
CA THR A 21 -15.98 -11.24 2.74
C THR A 21 -14.58 -11.84 2.82
N ALA A 22 -13.69 -11.42 1.92
CA ALA A 22 -12.29 -11.82 2.00
C ALA A 22 -11.71 -11.26 3.30
N ALA A 23 -10.87 -12.03 3.98
CA ALA A 23 -10.22 -11.55 5.20
C ALA A 23 -9.37 -10.30 4.89
N LEU A 24 -9.39 -9.34 5.82
CA LEU A 24 -8.58 -8.12 5.77
C LEU A 24 -7.10 -8.47 5.57
N THR A 25 -6.46 -7.85 4.58
CA THR A 25 -5.01 -7.98 4.34
C THR A 25 -4.24 -7.20 5.41
N LYS A 26 -3.24 -7.80 6.04
CA LYS A 26 -2.49 -7.19 7.16
C LYS A 26 -1.00 -7.25 6.86
N GLY A 27 -0.39 -6.09 6.62
CA GLY A 27 0.98 -6.05 6.13
C GLY A 27 1.87 -4.98 6.75
N HIS A 28 3.13 -5.08 6.37
CA HIS A 28 4.14 -4.06 6.61
C HIS A 28 4.88 -3.75 5.31
N ASP A 29 5.33 -2.51 5.12
CA ASP A 29 6.35 -2.19 4.13
C ASP A 29 7.71 -2.59 4.68
N LEU A 30 8.38 -3.55 4.04
CA LEU A 30 9.66 -4.10 4.51
C LEU A 30 10.79 -3.87 3.53
N SER A 31 10.68 -2.84 2.69
CA SER A 31 11.63 -2.63 1.59
C SER A 31 13.05 -2.35 2.09
N SER A 32 13.22 -1.69 3.24
CA SER A 32 14.55 -1.40 3.82
C SER A 32 15.25 -2.63 4.43
N VAL A 33 14.53 -3.72 4.71
CA VAL A 33 15.03 -4.85 5.52
C VAL A 33 16.34 -5.43 4.98
N GLY A 34 16.41 -5.67 3.67
CA GLY A 34 17.61 -6.21 3.05
C GLY A 34 18.83 -5.30 3.24
N LEU A 35 18.65 -3.99 3.12
CA LEU A 35 19.70 -3.01 3.39
C LEU A 35 20.07 -2.95 4.87
N MET A 36 19.10 -3.04 5.78
CA MET A 36 19.38 -3.05 7.23
C MET A 36 20.22 -4.27 7.63
N GLU A 37 19.90 -5.44 7.09
CA GLU A 37 20.67 -6.66 7.36
C GLU A 37 22.06 -6.61 6.71
N THR A 38 22.16 -6.18 5.45
CA THR A 38 23.40 -6.29 4.68
C THR A 38 24.37 -5.13 4.88
N GLN A 39 23.86 -3.91 5.10
CA GLN A 39 24.68 -2.70 5.25
C GLN A 39 24.82 -2.25 6.70
N GLN A 40 23.82 -2.52 7.55
CA GLN A 40 23.80 -2.10 8.96
C GLN A 40 24.01 -3.26 9.94
N GLY A 41 24.15 -4.49 9.44
CA GLY A 41 24.39 -5.69 10.25
C GLY A 41 23.25 -6.00 11.22
N ALA A 42 22.00 -5.71 10.84
CA ALA A 42 20.84 -5.91 11.67
C ALA A 42 20.62 -7.39 12.04
N ASN A 43 20.53 -7.64 13.33
CA ASN A 43 20.09 -8.89 13.96
C ASN A 43 18.73 -8.65 14.62
N TRP A 44 17.73 -9.44 14.25
CA TRP A 44 16.35 -9.27 14.72
C TRP A 44 16.09 -10.10 15.98
N LEU A 45 15.73 -9.44 17.07
CA LEU A 45 15.41 -10.08 18.33
C LEU A 45 13.90 -9.99 18.61
N THR A 46 13.30 -11.09 19.07
CA THR A 46 11.94 -11.06 19.65
C THR A 46 11.89 -10.13 20.87
N SER A 47 10.68 -9.79 21.35
CA SER A 47 10.52 -9.01 22.59
C SER A 47 11.10 -9.70 23.84
N SER A 48 11.40 -11.00 23.76
CA SER A 48 12.10 -11.77 24.80
C SER A 48 13.62 -11.87 24.59
N GLY A 49 14.17 -11.19 23.58
CA GLY A 49 15.60 -11.15 23.29
C GLY A 49 16.13 -12.34 22.46
N LYS A 50 15.24 -13.15 21.86
CA LYS A 50 15.67 -14.31 21.05
C LYS A 50 15.96 -13.87 19.62
N ASN A 51 17.16 -14.17 19.12
CA ASN A 51 17.53 -13.94 17.72
C ASN A 51 16.70 -14.83 16.76
N THR A 52 16.15 -14.23 15.72
CA THR A 52 15.28 -14.85 14.71
C THR A 52 15.23 -13.97 13.45
N THR A 53 14.37 -14.31 12.49
CA THR A 53 14.14 -13.48 11.30
C THR A 53 13.00 -12.48 11.51
N ILE A 54 13.01 -11.37 10.76
CA ILE A 54 11.94 -10.36 10.83
C ILE A 54 10.57 -10.92 10.40
N GLU A 55 10.55 -11.84 9.43
CA GLU A 55 9.36 -12.60 9.03
C GLU A 55 8.73 -13.31 10.22
N SER A 56 9.57 -13.99 11.01
CA SER A 56 9.08 -14.76 12.14
C SER A 56 8.48 -13.85 13.22
N ILE A 57 9.04 -12.65 13.40
CA ILE A 57 8.56 -11.67 14.37
C ILE A 57 7.22 -11.08 13.91
N LEU A 58 7.18 -10.49 12.71
CA LEU A 58 5.99 -9.80 12.21
C LEU A 58 4.89 -10.78 11.80
N GLY A 59 5.26 -11.94 11.26
CA GLY A 59 4.32 -13.04 10.98
C GLY A 59 3.72 -13.65 12.24
N GLY A 60 4.51 -13.81 13.30
CA GLY A 60 4.00 -14.19 14.62
C GLY A 60 3.02 -13.14 15.20
N GLY A 61 3.18 -11.88 14.78
CA GLY A 61 2.30 -10.77 15.10
C GLY A 61 1.09 -10.59 14.19
N GLY A 62 0.85 -11.50 13.24
CA GLY A 62 -0.35 -11.52 12.39
C GLY A 62 -0.18 -10.95 10.97
N MET A 63 1.04 -10.57 10.56
CA MET A 63 1.33 -10.17 9.18
C MET A 63 1.07 -11.32 8.19
N ASP A 64 0.35 -11.05 7.10
CA ASP A 64 0.12 -11.99 5.99
C ASP A 64 0.65 -11.49 4.63
N SER A 65 1.06 -10.22 4.57
CA SER A 65 1.45 -9.55 3.33
C SER A 65 2.62 -8.60 3.54
N VAL A 66 3.44 -8.44 2.51
CA VAL A 66 4.58 -7.50 2.51
C VAL A 66 4.44 -6.53 1.36
N ARG A 67 4.51 -5.24 1.68
CA ARG A 67 4.67 -4.16 0.69
C ARG A 67 6.15 -3.95 0.40
N LEU A 68 6.48 -3.80 -0.88
CA LEU A 68 7.83 -3.53 -1.36
C LEU A 68 7.78 -2.38 -2.39
N ARG A 69 8.45 -1.27 -2.12
CA ARG A 69 8.67 -0.23 -3.12
C ARG A 69 9.72 -0.67 -4.13
N ILE A 70 9.54 -0.25 -5.38
CA ILE A 70 10.51 -0.45 -6.46
C ILE A 70 10.81 0.86 -7.18
N TRP A 71 12.10 1.17 -7.27
CA TRP A 71 12.66 2.29 -8.03
C TRP A 71 13.18 1.79 -9.38
N THR A 72 13.32 2.70 -10.34
CA THR A 72 13.83 2.35 -11.67
C THR A 72 15.34 2.11 -11.69
N SER A 73 16.07 2.61 -10.69
CA SER A 73 17.50 2.38 -10.51
C SER A 73 17.93 2.69 -9.08
N GLY A 74 19.17 2.31 -8.72
CA GLY A 74 19.76 2.59 -7.41
C GLY A 74 19.35 1.59 -6.34
N ASP A 75 19.21 2.06 -5.10
CA ASP A 75 18.60 1.23 -4.05
C ASP A 75 17.14 0.93 -4.41
N TYR A 76 16.63 -0.22 -3.97
CA TYR A 76 15.26 -0.67 -4.28
C TYR A 76 14.98 -0.89 -5.78
N ASP A 77 16.01 -1.11 -6.60
CA ASP A 77 15.83 -1.50 -8.00
C ASP A 77 15.21 -2.91 -8.16
N LEU A 78 15.07 -3.37 -9.41
CA LEU A 78 14.52 -4.70 -9.72
C LEU A 78 15.31 -5.84 -9.07
N ASP A 79 16.64 -5.81 -9.13
CA ASP A 79 17.46 -6.93 -8.65
C ASP A 79 17.34 -7.06 -7.12
N TYR A 80 17.42 -5.93 -6.42
CA TYR A 80 17.20 -5.88 -4.97
C TYR A 80 15.78 -6.31 -4.60
N THR A 81 14.78 -5.69 -5.22
CA THR A 81 13.38 -5.87 -4.82
C THR A 81 12.87 -7.27 -5.15
N LEU A 82 13.27 -7.83 -6.30
CA LEU A 82 12.91 -9.20 -6.67
C LEU A 82 13.55 -10.24 -5.74
N ALA A 83 14.80 -10.03 -5.30
CA ALA A 83 15.44 -10.92 -4.33
C ALA A 83 14.68 -10.92 -2.99
N LEU A 84 14.27 -9.75 -2.52
CA LEU A 84 13.50 -9.59 -1.29
C LEU A 84 12.09 -10.18 -1.42
N ALA A 85 11.42 -9.95 -2.56
CA ALA A 85 10.11 -10.53 -2.85
C ALA A 85 10.14 -12.06 -2.89
N LYS A 86 11.18 -12.67 -3.51
CA LYS A 86 11.38 -14.13 -3.49
C LYS A 86 11.50 -14.68 -2.07
N ARG A 87 12.23 -13.97 -1.20
CA ARG A 87 12.41 -14.35 0.21
C ARG A 87 11.07 -14.36 0.95
N PHE A 88 10.29 -13.28 0.89
CA PHE A 88 9.01 -13.20 1.58
C PHE A 88 7.95 -14.13 0.96
N SER A 89 7.90 -14.24 -0.36
CA SER A 89 7.00 -15.17 -1.05
C SER A 89 7.29 -16.63 -0.69
N SER A 90 8.57 -17.02 -0.61
CA SER A 90 8.97 -18.37 -0.17
C SER A 90 8.61 -18.65 1.29
N ALA A 91 8.49 -17.62 2.13
CA ALA A 91 8.01 -17.72 3.50
C ALA A 91 6.47 -17.72 3.60
N GLY A 92 5.75 -17.61 2.48
CA GLY A 92 4.30 -17.71 2.40
C GLY A 92 3.55 -16.38 2.49
N TYR A 93 4.24 -15.24 2.43
CA TYR A 93 3.60 -13.92 2.43
C TYR A 93 3.14 -13.52 1.03
N LYS A 94 2.00 -12.84 0.98
CA LYS A 94 1.52 -12.15 -0.22
C LYS A 94 2.40 -10.95 -0.52
N ILE A 95 2.55 -10.61 -1.80
CA ILE A 95 3.42 -9.50 -2.22
C ILE A 95 2.58 -8.36 -2.80
N TYR A 96 2.72 -7.19 -2.18
CA TYR A 96 2.29 -5.91 -2.71
C TYR A 96 3.53 -5.19 -3.28
N LEU A 97 3.59 -5.04 -4.60
CA LEU A 97 4.63 -4.22 -5.25
C LEU A 97 4.14 -2.77 -5.45
N ASP A 98 4.92 -1.82 -4.98
CA ASP A 98 4.65 -0.39 -5.09
C ASP A 98 5.60 0.30 -6.07
N MET A 99 5.09 0.64 -7.26
CA MET A 99 5.91 1.19 -8.33
C MET A 99 6.03 2.70 -8.21
N HIS A 100 7.19 3.22 -7.82
CA HIS A 100 7.39 4.67 -7.67
C HIS A 100 7.44 5.42 -9.00
N PHE A 101 7.79 4.74 -10.11
CA PHE A 101 8.08 5.36 -11.40
C PHE A 101 9.10 6.52 -11.31
N SER A 102 10.12 6.35 -10.47
CA SER A 102 11.20 7.29 -10.22
C SER A 102 12.49 6.51 -9.89
N ASP A 103 13.65 7.14 -10.09
CA ASP A 103 14.95 6.62 -9.65
C ASP A 103 15.16 6.78 -8.13
N THR A 104 14.20 7.40 -7.44
CA THR A 104 14.26 7.72 -6.01
C THR A 104 12.84 7.78 -5.43
N TRP A 105 12.71 8.31 -4.21
CA TRP A 105 11.43 8.62 -3.58
C TRP A 105 10.48 9.36 -4.54
N ALA A 106 9.24 8.91 -4.56
CA ALA A 106 8.14 9.54 -5.28
C ALA A 106 7.03 9.80 -4.26
N ASP A 107 6.60 11.04 -4.12
CA ASP A 107 5.60 11.50 -3.16
C ASP A 107 4.80 12.67 -3.78
N PRO A 108 3.81 13.29 -3.11
CA PRO A 108 3.00 14.35 -3.70
C PRO A 108 3.80 15.58 -4.16
N SER A 109 4.99 15.81 -3.60
CA SER A 109 5.87 16.93 -3.92
C SER A 109 6.93 16.60 -4.98
N ASP A 110 7.43 15.38 -5.00
CA ASP A 110 8.48 14.91 -5.90
C ASP A 110 8.05 13.66 -6.68
N GLN A 111 8.00 13.75 -8.02
CA GLN A 111 7.60 12.65 -8.91
C GLN A 111 8.52 12.62 -10.14
N THR A 112 9.83 12.70 -9.91
CA THR A 112 10.83 12.92 -10.98
C THR A 112 10.82 11.79 -11.99
N ILE A 113 10.84 12.16 -13.29
CA ILE A 113 10.98 11.19 -14.38
C ILE A 113 12.32 10.45 -14.22
N PRO A 114 12.35 9.11 -14.35
CA PRO A 114 13.58 8.34 -14.37
C PRO A 114 14.55 8.88 -15.41
N SER A 115 15.82 9.00 -15.03
CA SER A 115 16.86 9.59 -15.87
C SER A 115 17.10 8.87 -17.20
N SER A 116 16.65 7.61 -17.29
CA SER A 116 16.77 6.76 -18.48
C SER A 116 15.59 6.85 -19.46
N TRP A 117 14.50 7.53 -19.10
CA TRP A 117 13.28 7.60 -19.91
C TRP A 117 13.28 8.82 -20.82
N ASP A 118 12.69 8.67 -22.01
CA ASP A 118 12.56 9.76 -22.96
C ASP A 118 11.29 10.58 -22.69
N ASP A 119 11.49 11.81 -22.20
CA ASP A 119 10.43 12.76 -21.84
C ASP A 119 10.09 13.77 -22.95
N THR A 120 10.55 13.55 -24.18
CA THR A 120 10.30 14.47 -25.33
C THR A 120 8.82 14.69 -25.62
N SER A 121 7.97 13.72 -25.27
CA SER A 121 6.52 13.86 -25.34
C SER A 121 5.83 12.89 -24.39
N VAL A 122 4.58 13.19 -24.04
CA VAL A 122 3.73 12.28 -23.27
C VAL A 122 3.51 10.93 -23.98
N ASP A 123 3.55 10.90 -25.31
CA ASP A 123 3.45 9.66 -26.09
C ASP A 123 4.67 8.78 -25.93
N THR A 124 5.86 9.35 -26.03
CA THR A 124 7.13 8.62 -25.84
C THR A 124 7.21 8.08 -24.42
N LEU A 125 6.93 8.94 -23.44
CA LEU A 125 6.98 8.58 -22.03
C LEU A 125 5.96 7.49 -21.66
N ALA A 126 4.77 7.51 -22.29
CA ALA A 126 3.77 6.46 -22.14
C ALA A 126 4.26 5.10 -22.66
N VAL A 127 4.99 5.08 -23.77
CA VAL A 127 5.59 3.85 -24.32
C VAL A 127 6.64 3.28 -23.36
N ASP A 128 7.54 4.13 -22.85
CA ASP A 128 8.58 3.71 -21.89
C ASP A 128 7.95 3.17 -20.59
N LEU A 129 6.94 3.87 -20.06
CA LEU A 129 6.20 3.45 -18.88
C LEU A 129 5.48 2.11 -19.07
N GLN A 130 4.79 1.91 -20.20
CA GLN A 130 4.14 0.64 -20.54
C GLN A 130 5.17 -0.50 -20.63
N ALA A 131 6.29 -0.26 -21.31
CA ALA A 131 7.36 -1.24 -21.46
C ALA A 131 8.00 -1.60 -20.11
N TYR A 132 8.23 -0.61 -19.24
CA TYR A 132 8.73 -0.81 -17.89
C TYR A 132 7.79 -1.66 -17.03
N VAL A 133 6.51 -1.32 -16.96
CA VAL A 133 5.54 -2.11 -16.18
C VAL A 133 5.48 -3.55 -16.70
N THR A 134 5.47 -3.74 -18.03
CA THR A 134 5.49 -5.08 -18.63
C THR A 134 6.74 -5.87 -18.23
N SER A 135 7.91 -5.25 -18.27
CA SER A 135 9.18 -5.93 -18.01
C SER A 135 9.34 -6.30 -16.54
N ILE A 136 8.93 -5.43 -15.61
CA ILE A 136 8.94 -5.70 -14.17
C ILE A 136 8.04 -6.89 -13.84
N LEU A 137 6.78 -6.87 -14.27
CA LEU A 137 5.83 -7.95 -13.95
C LEU A 137 6.25 -9.31 -14.52
N LYS A 138 6.82 -9.32 -15.73
CA LYS A 138 7.42 -10.52 -16.30
C LYS A 138 8.62 -11.01 -15.49
N SER A 139 9.49 -10.11 -15.05
CA SER A 139 10.67 -10.47 -14.24
C SER A 139 10.27 -11.09 -12.90
N PHE A 140 9.20 -10.59 -12.27
CA PHE A 140 8.64 -11.22 -11.06
C PHE A 140 8.06 -12.61 -11.35
N THR A 141 7.28 -12.75 -12.42
CA THR A 141 6.72 -14.03 -12.86
C THR A 141 7.83 -15.05 -13.17
N ASP A 142 8.84 -14.67 -13.95
CA ASP A 142 9.99 -15.51 -14.29
C ASP A 142 10.84 -15.84 -13.05
N GLY A 143 10.84 -14.94 -12.07
CA GLY A 143 11.42 -15.16 -10.74
C GLY A 143 10.60 -16.08 -9.84
N GLY A 144 9.42 -16.55 -10.26
CA GLY A 144 8.54 -17.40 -9.46
C GLY A 144 7.82 -16.67 -8.34
N VAL A 145 7.66 -15.34 -8.43
CA VAL A 145 6.92 -14.52 -7.47
C VAL A 145 5.58 -14.11 -8.09
N GLU A 146 4.48 -14.49 -7.45
CA GLU A 146 3.17 -13.97 -7.78
C GLU A 146 2.92 -12.67 -7.01
N LEU A 147 2.46 -11.63 -7.71
CA LEU A 147 2.05 -10.38 -7.08
C LEU A 147 0.56 -10.42 -6.77
N ASP A 148 0.19 -10.05 -5.55
CA ASP A 148 -1.20 -9.97 -5.09
C ASP A 148 -1.78 -8.58 -5.32
N ILE A 149 -0.96 -7.55 -5.09
CA ILE A 149 -1.31 -6.13 -5.21
C ILE A 149 -0.21 -5.41 -5.98
N LEU A 150 -0.60 -4.46 -6.82
CA LEU A 150 0.30 -3.61 -7.59
C LEU A 150 -0.24 -2.17 -7.59
N SER A 151 0.46 -1.21 -7.00
CA SER A 151 0.17 0.21 -7.23
C SER A 151 0.93 0.72 -8.46
N LEU A 152 0.21 1.40 -9.34
CA LEU A 152 0.79 2.09 -10.48
C LEU A 152 1.07 3.54 -10.08
N GLY A 153 2.22 3.74 -9.44
CA GLY A 153 2.63 5.00 -8.83
C GLY A 153 2.43 5.00 -7.30
N ASN A 154 3.27 5.75 -6.60
CA ASN A 154 3.17 5.99 -5.15
C ASN A 154 2.65 7.41 -4.88
N GLU A 155 1.64 7.54 -4.01
CA GLU A 155 1.04 8.81 -3.57
C GLU A 155 0.80 9.83 -4.71
N ILE A 156 0.13 9.40 -5.77
CA ILE A 156 0.05 10.12 -7.06
C ILE A 156 -0.98 11.25 -7.10
N THR A 157 -1.29 11.85 -5.95
CA THR A 157 -2.38 12.83 -5.79
C THR A 157 -2.25 14.01 -6.74
N ASN A 158 -1.02 14.42 -7.04
CA ASN A 158 -0.71 15.52 -7.97
C ASN A 158 -0.20 15.01 -9.33
N GLY A 159 -0.39 13.71 -9.62
CA GLY A 159 0.13 13.00 -10.78
C GLY A 159 1.46 12.31 -10.51
N PHE A 160 2.12 11.83 -11.56
CA PHE A 160 3.47 11.25 -11.49
C PHE A 160 4.31 11.69 -12.71
N LEU A 161 5.61 11.38 -12.76
CA LEU A 161 6.50 11.68 -13.90
C LEU A 161 6.49 13.17 -14.30
N TYR A 162 6.87 14.03 -13.37
CA TYR A 162 6.90 15.48 -13.55
C TYR A 162 8.00 15.94 -14.50
N PRO A 163 7.75 16.99 -15.30
CA PRO A 163 6.53 17.81 -15.31
C PRO A 163 5.40 17.22 -16.16
N THR A 164 5.68 16.24 -17.02
CA THR A 164 4.77 15.74 -18.06
C THR A 164 3.46 15.19 -17.51
N GLY A 165 3.51 14.35 -16.48
CA GLY A 165 2.32 13.76 -15.85
C GLY A 165 1.81 14.52 -14.63
N LYS A 166 2.26 15.76 -14.40
CA LYS A 166 1.77 16.59 -13.29
C LYS A 166 0.35 17.05 -13.55
N ILE A 167 -0.56 16.82 -12.61
CA ILE A 167 -1.92 17.36 -12.64
C ILE A 167 -1.85 18.84 -12.25
N GLY A 168 -2.12 19.72 -13.20
CA GLY A 168 -2.10 21.17 -13.01
C GLY A 168 -3.38 21.80 -13.54
N ASN A 169 -3.92 22.79 -12.84
CA ASN A 169 -5.16 23.49 -13.24
C ASN A 169 -6.37 22.55 -13.49
N ASN A 170 -6.45 21.43 -12.76
CA ASN A 170 -7.44 20.36 -12.97
C ASN A 170 -7.39 19.69 -14.35
N ASP A 171 -6.26 19.77 -15.06
CA ASP A 171 -6.02 19.00 -16.28
C ASP A 171 -5.42 17.65 -15.93
N PHE A 172 -6.19 16.58 -16.16
CA PHE A 172 -5.80 15.19 -15.92
C PHE A 172 -5.30 14.50 -17.19
N SER A 173 -5.36 15.14 -18.37
CA SER A 173 -5.19 14.46 -19.67
C SER A 173 -3.86 13.72 -19.80
N SER A 174 -2.74 14.38 -19.51
CA SER A 174 -1.41 13.77 -19.61
C SER A 174 -1.19 12.69 -18.55
N PHE A 175 -1.62 12.94 -17.31
CA PHE A 175 -1.58 11.95 -16.24
C PHE A 175 -2.42 10.70 -16.57
N ALA A 176 -3.67 10.89 -16.99
CA ALA A 176 -4.58 9.80 -17.33
C ALA A 176 -4.05 8.95 -18.49
N LYS A 177 -3.41 9.58 -19.49
CA LYS A 177 -2.72 8.88 -20.58
C LYS A 177 -1.58 8.01 -20.07
N LEU A 178 -0.71 8.55 -19.22
CA LEU A 178 0.41 7.81 -18.65
C LEU A 178 -0.08 6.66 -17.74
N TRP A 179 -1.04 6.92 -16.86
CA TRP A 179 -1.62 5.88 -16.00
C TRP A 179 -2.27 4.77 -16.84
N LYS A 180 -2.98 5.12 -17.92
CA LYS A 180 -3.55 4.13 -18.84
C LYS A 180 -2.47 3.30 -19.53
N ALA A 181 -1.34 3.88 -19.89
CA ALA A 181 -0.20 3.16 -20.45
C ALA A 181 0.44 2.19 -19.44
N ALA A 182 0.61 2.62 -18.19
CA ALA A 182 1.03 1.72 -17.11
C ALA A 182 0.06 0.54 -16.96
N ARG A 183 -1.26 0.80 -16.95
CA ARG A 183 -2.28 -0.26 -16.89
C ARG A 183 -2.24 -1.19 -18.10
N GLN A 184 -1.93 -0.67 -19.29
CA GLN A 184 -1.73 -1.49 -20.48
C GLN A 184 -0.52 -2.41 -20.32
N GLY A 185 0.56 -1.95 -19.68
CA GLY A 185 1.73 -2.79 -19.40
C GLY A 185 1.40 -3.99 -18.50
N VAL A 186 0.49 -3.80 -17.53
CA VAL A 186 -0.08 -4.91 -16.75
C VAL A 186 -0.85 -5.88 -17.64
N THR A 187 -1.71 -5.39 -18.54
CA THR A 187 -2.47 -6.22 -19.49
C THR A 187 -1.56 -7.03 -20.41
N ASP A 188 -0.47 -6.43 -20.88
CA ASP A 188 0.50 -7.09 -21.76
C ASP A 188 1.25 -8.21 -21.01
N ALA A 189 1.69 -7.95 -19.78
CA ALA A 189 2.34 -8.94 -18.94
C ALA A 189 1.41 -10.12 -18.62
N VAL A 190 0.14 -9.85 -18.32
CA VAL A 190 -0.88 -10.88 -18.05
C VAL A 190 -1.17 -11.72 -19.28
N SER A 191 -1.29 -11.07 -20.45
CA SER A 191 -1.44 -11.77 -21.73
C SER A 191 -0.23 -12.66 -22.07
N ALA A 192 0.94 -12.33 -21.52
CA ALA A 192 2.17 -13.11 -21.63
C ALA A 192 2.36 -14.17 -20.53
N GLY A 193 1.39 -14.37 -19.63
CA GLY A 193 1.40 -15.43 -18.61
C GLY A 193 1.62 -14.96 -17.17
N THR A 194 1.77 -13.65 -16.92
CA THR A 194 1.78 -13.11 -15.55
C THR A 194 0.40 -13.31 -14.92
N LYS A 195 0.33 -13.75 -13.66
CA LYS A 195 -0.92 -13.75 -12.90
C LYS A 195 -1.37 -12.30 -12.69
N GLN A 196 -2.65 -12.00 -12.91
CA GLN A 196 -3.22 -10.65 -12.72
C GLN A 196 -3.18 -10.25 -11.24
N PRO A 197 -2.39 -9.22 -10.84
CA PRO A 197 -2.49 -8.64 -9.51
C PRO A 197 -3.73 -7.75 -9.41
N LYS A 198 -4.14 -7.41 -8.18
CA LYS A 198 -5.08 -6.28 -7.97
C LYS A 198 -4.35 -4.98 -8.28
N VAL A 199 -4.82 -4.25 -9.28
CA VAL A 199 -4.26 -2.95 -9.65
C VAL A 199 -4.83 -1.86 -8.77
N MET A 200 -3.94 -1.14 -8.09
CA MET A 200 -4.23 -0.08 -7.14
C MET A 200 -3.91 1.30 -7.71
N ILE A 201 -4.78 2.26 -7.40
CA ILE A 201 -4.41 3.67 -7.35
C ILE A 201 -4.15 4.05 -5.90
N HIS A 202 -2.97 4.59 -5.61
CA HIS A 202 -2.57 5.02 -4.28
C HIS A 202 -2.35 6.53 -4.22
N ILE A 203 -3.07 7.21 -3.32
CA ILE A 203 -2.98 8.65 -3.09
C ILE A 203 -2.72 8.96 -1.61
N ASP A 204 -2.17 10.13 -1.30
CA ASP A 204 -1.97 10.57 0.08
C ASP A 204 -3.26 11.14 0.72
N ASN A 205 -3.18 11.49 2.01
CA ASN A 205 -4.22 12.22 2.72
C ASN A 205 -5.63 11.58 2.67
N GLY A 206 -5.72 10.26 2.92
CA GLY A 206 -6.98 9.51 2.86
C GLY A 206 -8.12 10.03 3.74
N TRP A 207 -7.77 10.76 4.81
CA TRP A 207 -8.70 11.44 5.71
C TRP A 207 -9.41 12.65 5.09
N LYS A 208 -8.84 13.23 4.04
CA LYS A 208 -9.30 14.48 3.45
C LYS A 208 -10.21 14.20 2.26
N TYR A 209 -11.49 13.95 2.55
CA TYR A 209 -12.51 13.61 1.53
C TYR A 209 -12.45 14.49 0.28
N LYS A 210 -12.29 15.82 0.42
CA LYS A 210 -12.23 16.73 -0.72
C LYS A 210 -11.07 16.43 -1.68
N THR A 211 -9.93 16.03 -1.16
CA THR A 211 -8.76 15.64 -1.96
C THR A 211 -9.03 14.31 -2.67
N VAL A 212 -9.48 13.30 -1.92
CA VAL A 212 -9.77 11.97 -2.46
C VAL A 212 -10.86 12.02 -3.54
N SER A 213 -11.96 12.73 -3.28
CA SER A 213 -13.06 12.91 -4.24
C SER A 213 -12.60 13.66 -5.48
N TRP A 214 -11.88 14.78 -5.33
CA TRP A 214 -11.36 15.56 -6.46
C TRP A 214 -10.49 14.72 -7.39
N PHE A 215 -9.59 13.91 -6.83
CA PHE A 215 -8.68 13.08 -7.63
C PHE A 215 -9.46 12.07 -8.48
N PHE A 216 -10.33 11.26 -7.86
CA PHE A 216 -11.05 10.21 -8.58
C PHE A 216 -12.12 10.78 -9.52
N GLU A 217 -12.83 11.85 -9.12
CA GLU A 217 -13.80 12.52 -9.99
C GLU A 217 -13.09 13.11 -11.22
N GLY A 218 -11.98 13.81 -11.02
CA GLY A 218 -11.20 14.42 -12.12
C GLY A 218 -10.64 13.38 -13.07
N LEU A 219 -9.99 12.33 -12.54
CA LEU A 219 -9.40 11.26 -13.33
C LEU A 219 -10.44 10.53 -14.19
N PHE A 220 -11.59 10.17 -13.60
CA PHE A 220 -12.62 9.43 -14.33
C PHE A 220 -13.45 10.32 -15.26
N ALA A 221 -13.60 11.62 -14.95
CA ALA A 221 -14.27 12.57 -15.84
C ALA A 221 -13.49 12.84 -17.14
N GLU A 222 -12.15 12.72 -17.11
CA GLU A 222 -11.31 12.77 -18.30
C GLU A 222 -11.67 11.69 -19.34
N GLY A 223 -12.19 10.54 -18.88
CA GLY A 223 -12.68 9.45 -19.74
C GLY A 223 -11.61 8.52 -20.32
N THR A 224 -10.31 8.87 -20.18
CA THR A 224 -9.19 8.00 -20.60
C THR A 224 -8.98 6.82 -19.65
N VAL A 225 -9.19 7.05 -18.35
CA VAL A 225 -9.18 6.04 -17.30
C VAL A 225 -10.59 5.90 -16.76
N SER A 226 -11.05 4.67 -16.58
CA SER A 226 -12.35 4.36 -16.00
C SER A 226 -12.19 3.69 -14.64
N LYS A 227 -13.25 3.73 -13.82
CA LYS A 227 -13.28 3.00 -12.56
C LYS A 227 -13.06 1.49 -12.73
N ASP A 228 -13.35 0.92 -13.90
CA ASP A 228 -13.22 -0.52 -14.16
C ASP A 228 -11.78 -0.91 -14.51
N ASP A 229 -10.90 0.07 -14.78
CA ASP A 229 -9.47 -0.15 -14.96
C ASP A 229 -8.72 -0.37 -13.63
N VAL A 230 -9.36 -0.01 -12.51
CA VAL A 230 -8.80 -0.02 -11.16
C VAL A 230 -9.49 -1.07 -10.31
N ASP A 231 -8.75 -1.98 -9.69
CA ASP A 231 -9.33 -3.03 -8.85
C ASP A 231 -9.61 -2.53 -7.44
N VAL A 232 -8.68 -1.76 -6.87
CA VAL A 232 -8.70 -1.32 -5.46
C VAL A 232 -8.15 0.10 -5.30
N PHE A 233 -8.55 0.79 -4.23
CA PHE A 233 -8.01 2.10 -3.87
C PHE A 233 -7.07 1.96 -2.67
N GLY A 234 -5.98 2.70 -2.67
CA GLY A 234 -5.06 2.83 -1.55
C GLY A 234 -4.98 4.28 -1.09
N VAL A 235 -4.94 4.50 0.22
CA VAL A 235 -4.67 5.81 0.79
C VAL A 235 -3.57 5.76 1.85
N SER A 236 -2.79 6.82 1.95
CA SER A 236 -1.92 7.04 3.12
C SER A 236 -2.66 7.77 4.23
N PHE A 237 -2.38 7.41 5.48
CA PHE A 237 -3.00 8.03 6.65
C PHE A 237 -2.02 8.07 7.83
N TYR A 238 -1.58 9.28 8.17
CA TYR A 238 -0.56 9.50 9.19
C TYR A 238 -1.05 10.50 10.26
N PRO A 239 -0.65 10.34 11.53
CA PRO A 239 -1.14 11.17 12.63
C PRO A 239 -0.38 12.48 12.82
N TYR A 240 0.74 12.69 12.13
CA TYR A 240 1.72 13.75 12.44
C TYR A 240 1.90 14.82 11.34
N TYR A 241 1.20 14.72 10.21
CA TYR A 241 1.27 15.75 9.14
C TYR A 241 0.13 16.76 9.19
N SER A 242 -0.95 16.46 9.93
CA SER A 242 -2.07 17.37 10.14
C SER A 242 -2.89 16.92 11.35
N THR A 243 -3.25 17.83 12.25
CA THR A 243 -4.18 17.54 13.36
C THR A 243 -5.61 17.27 12.89
N GLU A 244 -5.94 17.60 11.63
CA GLU A 244 -7.23 17.28 11.02
C GLU A 244 -7.33 15.82 10.54
N ALA A 245 -6.21 15.08 10.51
CA ALA A 245 -6.14 13.67 10.11
C ALA A 245 -6.68 12.72 11.21
N THR A 246 -7.92 12.93 11.64
CA THR A 246 -8.56 12.15 12.70
C THR A 246 -9.15 10.84 12.19
N ILE A 247 -9.37 9.87 13.08
CA ILE A 247 -10.08 8.62 12.76
C ILE A 247 -11.50 8.90 12.24
N GLU A 248 -12.18 9.92 12.77
CA GLU A 248 -13.50 10.35 12.29
C GLU A 248 -13.44 10.90 10.86
N ALA A 249 -12.43 11.72 10.54
CA ALA A 249 -12.23 12.24 9.20
C ALA A 249 -11.93 11.11 8.20
N LEU A 250 -11.07 10.15 8.57
CA LEU A 250 -10.83 8.94 7.78
C LEU A 250 -12.12 8.14 7.55
N THR A 251 -12.87 7.87 8.61
CA THR A 251 -14.15 7.14 8.53
C THR A 251 -15.11 7.81 7.55
N SER A 252 -15.30 9.12 7.71
CA SER A 252 -16.19 9.91 6.87
C SER A 252 -15.74 9.93 5.40
N SER A 253 -14.45 10.12 5.16
CA SER A 253 -13.86 10.14 3.82
C SER A 253 -14.04 8.78 3.13
N LEU A 254 -13.55 7.70 3.75
CA LEU A 254 -13.56 6.38 3.14
C LEU A 254 -14.97 5.81 2.97
N THR A 255 -15.89 6.09 3.89
CA THR A 255 -17.30 5.68 3.74
C THR A 255 -17.94 6.33 2.50
N GLN A 256 -17.69 7.61 2.26
CA GLN A 256 -18.22 8.31 1.08
C GLN A 256 -17.61 7.76 -0.21
N ILE A 257 -16.29 7.54 -0.23
CA ILE A 257 -15.59 6.98 -1.38
C ILE A 257 -16.05 5.55 -1.69
N ALA A 258 -16.23 4.72 -0.65
CA ALA A 258 -16.78 3.38 -0.77
C ALA A 258 -18.20 3.39 -1.37
N ASN A 259 -19.08 4.29 -0.90
CA ASN A 259 -20.44 4.43 -1.43
C ASN A 259 -20.45 4.90 -2.90
N THR A 260 -19.55 5.80 -3.28
CA THR A 260 -19.50 6.36 -4.64
C THR A 260 -18.94 5.36 -5.66
N TYR A 261 -17.85 4.68 -5.32
CA TYR A 261 -17.11 3.88 -6.30
C TYR A 261 -17.26 2.36 -6.12
N SER A 262 -17.69 1.90 -4.95
CA SER A 262 -17.83 0.48 -4.61
C SER A 262 -16.55 -0.32 -4.85
N LYS A 263 -15.39 0.25 -4.51
CA LYS A 263 -14.07 -0.37 -4.64
C LYS A 263 -13.53 -0.76 -3.26
N PRO A 264 -12.87 -1.91 -3.11
CA PRO A 264 -12.15 -2.25 -1.89
C PRO A 264 -11.07 -1.19 -1.60
N ILE A 265 -10.92 -0.83 -0.33
CA ILE A 265 -10.04 0.24 0.12
C ILE A 265 -8.95 -0.32 1.05
N TYR A 266 -7.71 0.05 0.76
CA TYR A 266 -6.55 -0.16 1.61
C TYR A 266 -6.14 1.15 2.29
N VAL A 267 -5.69 1.06 3.53
CA VAL A 267 -4.73 2.04 4.07
C VAL A 267 -3.33 1.51 3.73
N ALA A 268 -2.76 2.02 2.64
CA ALA A 268 -1.52 1.51 2.06
C ALA A 268 -0.28 1.96 2.84
N GLU A 269 -0.41 3.03 3.63
CA GLU A 269 0.64 3.50 4.52
C GLU A 269 0.06 4.13 5.79
N THR A 270 0.67 3.81 6.93
CA THR A 270 0.39 4.44 8.22
C THR A 270 1.52 4.18 9.21
N ASP A 271 1.59 5.00 10.25
CA ASP A 271 2.54 4.89 11.35
C ASP A 271 1.96 5.49 12.64
N TRP A 272 2.50 5.08 13.78
CA TRP A 272 2.29 5.78 15.05
C TRP A 272 3.60 5.85 15.84
N PRO A 273 3.95 6.99 16.45
CA PRO A 273 5.24 7.14 17.10
C PRO A 273 5.33 6.43 18.46
N THR A 274 6.51 5.91 18.77
CA THR A 274 6.90 5.54 20.14
C THR A 274 7.65 6.66 20.86
N GLU A 275 8.20 7.61 20.10
CA GLU A 275 8.86 8.81 20.61
C GLU A 275 8.46 9.99 19.72
N CYS A 276 7.79 10.98 20.30
CA CYS A 276 7.35 12.19 19.61
C CYS A 276 7.22 13.36 20.59
N SER A 277 8.21 14.26 20.63
CA SER A 277 8.21 15.39 21.58
C SER A 277 7.73 16.72 21.00
N SER A 278 7.82 16.88 19.67
CA SER A 278 7.69 18.18 19.00
C SER A 278 6.43 18.34 18.15
N VAL A 279 5.65 17.27 17.96
CA VAL A 279 4.48 17.24 17.08
C VAL A 279 3.20 17.08 17.88
N THR A 280 2.17 17.86 17.54
CA THR A 280 0.81 17.61 18.01
C THR A 280 0.16 16.58 17.11
N LEU A 281 -0.14 15.40 17.65
CA LEU A 281 -0.75 14.29 16.90
C LEU A 281 -2.25 14.50 16.70
N SER A 282 -2.81 13.88 15.65
CA SER A 282 -4.24 13.97 15.32
C SER A 282 -5.17 13.08 16.16
N ALA A 283 -4.59 12.24 17.03
CA ALA A 283 -5.29 11.39 17.97
C ALA A 283 -4.61 11.38 19.34
N ASP A 284 -5.33 10.94 20.37
CA ASP A 284 -4.90 10.95 21.78
C ASP A 284 -4.58 9.53 22.28
N TYR A 285 -3.86 8.75 21.46
CA TYR A 285 -3.26 7.49 21.92
C TYR A 285 -1.92 7.78 22.60
N ALA A 286 -1.46 6.88 23.47
CA ALA A 286 -0.16 7.06 24.11
C ALA A 286 0.98 6.95 23.08
N VAL A 287 1.94 7.88 23.09
CA VAL A 287 3.18 7.78 22.30
C VAL A 287 4.03 6.62 22.85
N SER A 288 3.81 5.42 22.32
CA SER A 288 4.29 4.15 22.87
C SER A 288 3.94 2.98 21.92
N ALA A 289 4.48 1.80 22.20
CA ALA A 289 4.10 0.57 21.51
C ALA A 289 2.62 0.17 21.74
N GLU A 290 2.02 0.52 22.88
CA GLU A 290 0.58 0.29 23.09
C GLU A 290 -0.26 1.22 22.20
N GLY A 291 0.12 2.49 22.08
CA GLY A 291 -0.58 3.42 21.18
C GLY A 291 -0.44 3.06 19.72
N GLN A 292 0.68 2.46 19.30
CA GLN A 292 0.82 1.89 17.96
C GLN A 292 -0.27 0.86 17.66
N GLN A 293 -0.52 -0.05 18.60
CA GLN A 293 -1.59 -1.04 18.46
C GLN A 293 -2.98 -0.40 18.46
N GLN A 294 -3.22 0.60 19.31
CA GLN A 294 -4.49 1.32 19.38
C GLN A 294 -4.79 2.07 18.07
N TRP A 295 -3.79 2.75 17.50
CA TRP A 295 -3.90 3.45 16.22
C TRP A 295 -4.23 2.50 15.07
N VAL A 296 -3.46 1.42 14.94
CA VAL A 296 -3.68 0.39 13.90
C VAL A 296 -5.04 -0.27 14.07
N SER A 297 -5.43 -0.63 15.30
CA SER A 297 -6.76 -1.19 15.60
C SER A 297 -7.88 -0.21 15.23
N ALA A 298 -7.71 1.09 15.49
CA ALA A 298 -8.69 2.10 15.11
C ALA A 298 -8.87 2.17 13.59
N ILE A 299 -7.79 2.11 12.80
CA ILE A 299 -7.87 2.09 11.34
C ILE A 299 -8.52 0.79 10.84
N VAL A 300 -8.18 -0.36 11.43
CA VAL A 300 -8.84 -1.64 11.13
C VAL A 300 -10.35 -1.53 11.35
N ASN A 301 -10.79 -0.95 12.47
CA ASN A 301 -12.21 -0.73 12.74
C ASN A 301 -12.87 0.19 11.70
N VAL A 302 -12.16 1.21 11.21
CA VAL A 302 -12.66 2.05 10.10
C VAL A 302 -12.89 1.20 8.85
N LEU A 303 -11.89 0.41 8.45
CA LEU A 303 -11.97 -0.44 7.26
C LEU A 303 -13.13 -1.44 7.38
N GLU A 304 -13.19 -2.20 8.47
CA GLU A 304 -14.25 -3.21 8.72
C GLU A 304 -15.66 -2.59 8.79
N SER A 305 -15.76 -1.29 9.08
CA SER A 305 -17.04 -0.56 9.08
C SER A 305 -17.50 -0.10 7.69
N LEU A 306 -16.65 -0.22 6.65
CA LEU A 306 -16.96 0.24 5.31
C LEU A 306 -18.16 -0.53 4.71
N PRO A 307 -19.05 0.16 3.99
CA PRO A 307 -20.22 -0.46 3.41
C PRO A 307 -19.82 -1.49 2.35
N GLY A 308 -20.56 -2.59 2.26
CA GLY A 308 -20.38 -3.60 1.22
C GLY A 308 -19.21 -4.56 1.42
N GLY A 309 -18.57 -4.57 2.60
CA GLY A 309 -17.41 -5.45 2.86
C GLY A 309 -16.21 -5.06 2.00
N LEU A 310 -15.96 -3.76 1.91
CA LEU A 310 -14.90 -3.15 1.11
C LEU A 310 -13.60 -2.94 1.90
N ASP A 311 -13.49 -3.58 3.07
CA ASP A 311 -12.31 -3.67 3.91
C ASP A 311 -11.22 -4.52 3.24
N ALA A 312 -10.28 -3.87 2.56
CA ALA A 312 -9.30 -4.59 1.75
C ALA A 312 -8.01 -4.89 2.51
N GLY A 313 -7.49 -3.91 3.26
CA GLY A 313 -6.30 -4.12 4.08
C GLY A 313 -5.60 -2.88 4.62
N ILE A 314 -4.55 -3.13 5.38
CA ILE A 314 -3.72 -2.12 6.02
C ILE A 314 -2.24 -2.51 5.95
N PHE A 315 -1.38 -1.52 5.73
CA PHE A 315 0.07 -1.68 5.73
C PHE A 315 0.72 -0.62 6.64
N TYR A 316 1.48 -1.08 7.63
CA TYR A 316 2.30 -0.21 8.48
C TYR A 316 3.63 0.06 7.77
N TRP A 317 4.02 1.32 7.66
CA TRP A 317 5.16 1.71 6.83
C TRP A 317 6.49 1.54 7.57
N GLU A 318 7.44 0.86 6.94
CA GLU A 318 8.84 0.77 7.37
C GLU A 318 9.09 0.58 8.89
N PRO A 319 8.46 -0.43 9.53
CA PRO A 319 8.57 -0.63 10.98
C PRO A 319 10.00 -0.92 11.45
N ALA A 320 10.91 -1.23 10.53
CA ALA A 320 12.25 -1.73 10.78
C ALA A 320 13.36 -0.96 10.04
N TYR A 321 13.10 0.26 9.54
CA TYR A 321 14.13 1.08 8.89
C TYR A 321 15.04 1.76 9.93
N LEU A 322 15.94 0.97 10.52
CA LEU A 322 16.70 1.30 11.74
C LEU A 322 17.47 2.63 11.67
N THR A 323 17.99 3.00 10.50
CA THR A 323 18.77 4.23 10.31
C THR A 323 17.92 5.49 10.17
N VAL A 324 16.59 5.36 10.02
CA VAL A 324 15.66 6.46 9.80
C VAL A 324 14.46 6.30 10.74
N ALA A 325 14.70 6.27 12.05
CA ALA A 325 13.67 5.94 13.04
C ALA A 325 12.42 6.83 12.97
N GLY A 326 12.60 8.12 12.67
CA GLY A 326 11.49 9.08 12.51
C GLY A 326 10.72 8.93 11.20
N LEU A 327 11.17 8.08 10.27
CA LEU A 327 10.44 7.72 9.04
C LEU A 327 10.02 8.95 8.20
N GLY A 328 10.87 9.98 8.14
CA GLY A 328 10.59 11.23 7.43
C GLY A 328 9.59 12.17 8.13
N SER A 329 9.00 11.75 9.26
CA SER A 329 8.20 12.62 10.11
C SER A 329 9.07 13.53 10.99
N SER A 330 8.43 14.44 11.73
CA SER A 330 9.10 15.24 12.78
C SER A 330 9.08 14.58 14.16
N CYS A 331 8.55 13.35 14.28
CA CYS A 331 8.68 12.53 15.48
C CYS A 331 10.05 11.82 15.49
N GLU A 332 10.54 11.49 16.67
CA GLU A 332 11.85 10.86 16.85
C GLU A 332 11.88 9.38 16.43
N SER A 333 10.78 8.65 16.67
CA SER A 333 10.68 7.24 16.27
C SER A 333 9.24 6.80 16.04
N ALA A 334 9.02 6.10 14.92
CA ALA A 334 7.81 5.33 14.61
C ALA A 334 8.10 3.85 14.35
N LEU A 335 9.31 3.37 14.67
CA LEU A 335 9.70 1.97 14.50
C LEU A 335 8.91 1.04 15.44
N LEU A 336 8.84 -0.24 15.07
CA LEU A 336 8.36 -1.32 15.95
C LEU A 336 9.50 -2.06 16.66
N PHE A 337 10.71 -1.51 16.58
CA PHE A 337 11.92 -2.09 17.16
C PHE A 337 12.71 -1.02 17.92
N SER A 338 13.21 -1.37 19.10
CA SER A 338 14.28 -0.62 19.77
C SER A 338 15.63 -1.10 19.27
N VAL A 339 16.54 -0.19 18.94
CA VAL A 339 17.81 -0.53 18.27
C VAL A 339 19.00 -0.27 19.19
N ASN A 340 19.86 -1.27 19.34
CA ASN A 340 21.17 -1.13 19.98
C ASN A 340 22.29 -1.12 18.93
N TRP A 341 23.08 -0.04 18.94
CA TRP A 341 24.18 0.22 18.02
C TRP A 341 25.58 0.08 18.67
N ASP A 342 25.66 -0.30 19.95
CA ASP A 342 26.91 -0.33 20.72
C ASP A 342 27.97 -1.29 20.15
N ASP A 343 27.53 -2.34 19.45
CA ASP A 343 28.37 -3.42 18.89
C ASP A 343 28.61 -3.31 17.37
N TRP A 344 28.44 -2.11 16.78
CA TRP A 344 28.64 -1.90 15.34
C TRP A 344 29.98 -2.49 14.83
N PRO A 345 30.00 -3.25 13.71
CA PRO A 345 28.96 -3.35 12.68
C PRO A 345 27.81 -4.33 12.95
N GLU A 346 27.75 -4.99 14.11
CA GLU A 346 26.57 -5.79 14.48
C GLU A 346 25.56 -4.90 15.21
N THR A 347 24.35 -4.80 14.65
CA THR A 347 23.27 -4.00 15.21
C THR A 347 22.17 -4.93 15.71
N TYR A 348 21.61 -4.67 16.88
CA TYR A 348 20.58 -5.52 17.48
C TYR A 348 19.25 -4.78 17.60
N ALA A 349 18.26 -5.21 16.81
CA ALA A 349 16.92 -4.63 16.81
C ALA A 349 15.96 -5.53 17.60
N THR A 350 15.51 -5.07 18.77
CA THR A 350 14.58 -5.81 19.64
C THR A 350 13.15 -5.37 19.40
N ALA A 351 12.29 -6.32 19.07
CA ALA A 351 10.87 -6.08 18.81
C ALA A 351 10.15 -5.49 20.02
N LEU A 352 9.44 -4.38 19.82
CA LEU A 352 8.48 -3.83 20.77
C LEU A 352 7.21 -4.70 20.79
N SER A 353 6.32 -4.50 21.77
CA SER A 353 5.07 -5.26 21.84
C SER A 353 4.15 -5.04 20.64
N SER A 354 4.28 -3.88 19.98
CA SER A 354 3.50 -3.44 18.83
C SER A 354 3.67 -4.30 17.57
N VAL A 355 4.71 -5.14 17.48
CA VAL A 355 4.81 -6.14 16.39
C VAL A 355 3.61 -7.08 16.33
N ASN A 356 2.85 -7.22 17.43
CA ASN A 356 1.63 -8.03 17.51
C ASN A 356 0.34 -7.25 17.17
N MET A 357 0.43 -6.11 16.48
CA MET A 357 -0.73 -5.25 16.16
C MET A 357 -1.83 -5.93 15.34
N PHE A 358 -1.53 -7.07 14.70
CA PHE A 358 -2.46 -7.79 13.82
C PHE A 358 -2.92 -9.14 14.38
N ALA A 359 -2.42 -9.53 15.55
CA ALA A 359 -2.60 -10.84 16.18
C ALA A 359 -3.99 -11.04 16.81
#